data_AF-A0A2N6G1E5-F1
#
_entry.id   AF-A0A2N6G1E5-F1
#
_cell.length_a   1.000
_cell.length_b   1.000
_cell.length_c   1.000
_cell.angle_alpha   90.00
_cell.angle_beta   90.00
_cell.angle_gamma   90.00
#
_symmetry.space_group_name_H-M   'P 1'
#
loop_
_entity.id
_entity.type
_entity.pdbx_description
1 polymer ?
#
loop_
_entity_poly.entity_id
_entity_poly.type
_entity_poly.pdbx_seq_one_letter_code
_entity_poly.pdbx_strand_id
1 'polypeptide(L)' 'MKLLILLFTCLFFISCAPRETTIEDCKKQNKNYKIENTFNFIKGEKVKKVICIDKTNDTLK' A
#
# COMPACT_ATOMS: atom_id res chain seq x y z
N MET A 1 3.42 -22.73 -28.75
CA MET A 1 2.19 -22.27 -28.06
C MET A 1 2.22 -22.42 -26.54
N LYS A 2 2.82 -23.49 -25.97
CA LYS A 2 2.91 -23.67 -24.51
C LYS A 2 3.73 -22.59 -23.77
N LEU A 3 4.79 -22.07 -24.40
CA LEU A 3 5.69 -21.08 -23.79
C LEU A 3 5.05 -19.68 -23.62
N LEU A 4 4.17 -19.29 -24.55
CA LEU A 4 3.48 -17.99 -24.49
C LEU A 4 2.51 -17.93 -23.31
N ILE A 5 1.81 -19.02 -23.03
CA ILE A 5 0.87 -19.11 -21.90
C ILE A 5 1.61 -18.92 -20.57
N LEU A 6 2.84 -19.44 -20.46
CA LEU A 6 3.67 -19.33 -19.26
C LEU A 6 4.12 -17.88 -18.97
N LEU A 7 4.39 -17.08 -20.01
CA LEU A 7 4.76 -15.68 -19.87
C LEU A 7 3.58 -14.81 -19.42
N PHE A 8 2.39 -15.10 -19.93
CA PHE A 8 1.17 -14.40 -19.50
C PHE A 8 0.87 -14.66 -18.02
N THR A 9 0.97 -15.90 -17.55
CA THR A 9 0.71 -16.19 -16.13
C THR A 9 1.69 -15.46 -15.20
N CYS A 10 2.99 -15.41 -15.53
CA CYS A 10 3.97 -14.67 -14.73
C CYS A 10 3.66 -13.17 -14.59
N LEU A 11 3.19 -12.51 -15.67
CA LEU A 11 2.85 -11.10 -15.64
C LEU A 11 1.60 -10.80 -14.78
N PHE A 12 0.62 -11.71 -14.76
CA PHE A 12 -0.57 -11.57 -13.92
C PHE A 12 -0.29 -11.74 -12.42
N PHE A 13 0.74 -12.51 -12.04
CA PHE A 13 1.09 -12.66 -10.62
C PHE A 13 1.82 -11.43 -10.04
N ILE A 14 2.54 -10.66 -10.85
CA ILE A 14 3.30 -9.48 -10.37
C ILE A 14 2.38 -8.30 -10.03
N SER A 15 1.24 -8.16 -10.73
CA SER A 15 0.30 -7.05 -10.50
C SER A 15 -0.56 -7.20 -9.24
N CYS A 16 -0.57 -8.39 -8.63
CA CYS A 16 -1.36 -8.70 -7.43
C CYS A 16 -0.56 -8.54 -6.13
N ALA A 17 0.63 -7.91 -6.18
CA ALA A 17 1.33 -7.55 -4.96
C ALA A 17 0.51 -6.49 -4.19
N PRO A 18 0.14 -6.74 -2.92
CA PRO A 18 -0.56 -5.73 -2.13
C PRO A 18 0.32 -4.49 -2.06
N ARG A 19 -0.14 -3.38 -2.66
CA ARG A 19 0.56 -2.10 -2.60
C ARG A 19 0.62 -1.66 -1.13
N GLU A 20 1.78 -1.81 -0.52
CA GLU A 20 2.03 -1.25 0.81
C GLU A 20 2.09 0.27 0.68
N THR A 21 1.22 0.97 1.41
CA THR A 21 1.21 2.43 1.44
C THR A 21 2.52 2.94 2.04
N THR A 22 3.27 3.75 1.28
CA THR A 22 4.52 4.36 1.76
C THR A 22 4.30 5.81 2.22
N ILE A 23 5.28 6.36 2.96
CA ILE A 23 5.29 7.78 3.34
C ILE A 23 5.32 8.68 2.09
N GLU A 24 6.03 8.25 1.04
CA GLU A 24 6.13 8.97 -0.23
C GLU A 24 4.77 9.05 -0.93
N ASP A 25 3.98 7.98 -0.88
CA ASP A 25 2.63 7.97 -1.44
C ASP A 25 1.71 8.97 -0.71
N CYS A 26 1.79 9.05 0.62
CA CYS A 26 1.02 10.04 1.38
C CYS A 26 1.45 11.48 1.05
N LYS A 27 2.77 11.72 0.89
CA LYS A 27 3.30 13.05 0.50
C LYS A 27 2.86 13.45 -0.91
N LYS A 28 2.88 12.52 -1.87
CA LYS A 28 2.41 12.76 -3.25
C LYS A 28 0.92 13.14 -3.29
N GLN A 29 0.12 12.56 -2.40
CA GLN A 29 -1.30 12.89 -2.26
C GLN A 29 -1.56 14.16 -1.43
N ASN A 30 -0.52 14.90 -1.03
CA ASN A 30 -0.61 16.06 -0.14
C ASN A 30 -1.34 15.75 1.19
N LYS A 31 -1.25 14.51 1.66
CA LYS A 31 -1.84 14.06 2.93
C LYS A 31 -0.81 14.08 4.05
N ASN A 32 -1.28 14.16 5.29
CA ASN A 32 -0.44 13.85 6.44
C ASN A 32 -0.25 12.33 6.53
N TYR A 33 0.71 11.88 7.33
CA TYR A 33 0.93 10.45 7.56
C TYR A 33 1.17 10.18 9.04
N LYS A 34 0.74 9.01 9.49
CA LYS A 34 1.01 8.46 10.82
C LYS A 34 1.59 7.07 10.66
N ILE A 35 2.59 6.76 11.48
CA ILE A 35 3.17 5.42 11.55
C ILE A 35 2.59 4.76 12.80
N GLU A 36 1.91 3.63 12.61
CA GLU A 36 1.35 2.84 13.71
C GLU A 36 1.94 1.43 13.70
N ASN A 37 2.21 0.88 14.89
CA ASN A 37 2.59 -0.51 15.03
C ASN A 37 1.32 -1.37 15.02
N THR A 38 1.08 -2.06 13.92
CA THR A 38 -0.06 -2.97 13.74
C THR A 38 0.41 -4.42 13.74
N PHE A 39 -0.40 -5.32 14.29
CA PHE A 39 -0.10 -6.75 14.22
C PHE A 39 -0.46 -7.28 12.83
N ASN A 40 0.51 -7.83 12.12
CA ASN A 40 0.28 -8.49 10.83
C ASN A 40 -0.12 -9.94 11.08
N PHE A 41 -1.41 -10.26 10.95
CA PHE A 41 -1.92 -11.61 11.16
C PHE A 41 -1.39 -12.64 10.15
N ILE A 42 -0.96 -12.20 8.97
CA ILE A 42 -0.40 -13.10 7.94
C ILE A 42 1.02 -13.51 8.33
N LYS A 43 1.82 -12.57 8.86
CA LYS A 43 3.22 -12.81 9.25
C LYS A 43 3.40 -13.19 10.73
N GLY A 44 2.39 -13.00 11.56
CA GLY A 44 2.45 -13.25 13.01
C GLY A 44 3.32 -12.26 13.79
N GLU A 45 3.66 -11.11 13.21
CA GLU A 45 4.60 -10.14 13.78
C GLU A 45 4.02 -8.72 13.84
N LYS A 46 4.58 -7.88 14.73
CA LYS A 46 4.24 -6.45 14.77
C LYS A 46 4.99 -5.73 13.65
N VAL A 47 4.24 -5.13 12.72
CA VAL A 47 4.80 -4.35 11.60
C VAL A 47 4.44 -2.88 11.76
N LYS A 48 5.33 -1.99 11.28
CA LYS A 48 5.04 -0.56 11.16
C LYS A 48 4.21 -0.34 9.89
N LYS A 49 2.99 0.18 10.05
CA LYS A 49 2.11 0.53 8.93
C LYS A 49 1.99 2.03 8.81
N VAL A 50 2.10 2.54 7.58
CA VAL A 50 1.89 3.95 7.28
C VAL A 50 0.42 4.16 6.93
N ILE A 51 -0.23 5.10 7.64
CA ILE A 51 -1.61 5.50 7.41
C ILE A 51 -1.59 6.94 6.90
N CYS A 52 -2.10 7.18 5.69
CA CYS A 52 -2.29 8.55 5.20
C CYS A 52 -3.54 9.13 5.85
N ILE A 53 -3.41 10.34 6.39
CA ILE A 53 -4.49 11.08 7.05
C ILE A 53 -4.76 12.31 6.20
N ASP A 54 -6.02 12.51 5.80
CA ASP A 54 -6.41 13.72 5.09
C ASP A 54 -6.05 14.94 5.94
N LYS A 55 -5.44 15.94 5.30
CA LYS A 55 -5.31 17.26 5.91
C LYS A 55 -6.74 17.76 6.00
N THR A 56 -7.34 17.76 7.19
CA THR A 56 -8.61 18.43 7.42
C THR A 56 -8.43 19.86 6.94
N ASN A 57 -9.02 20.18 5.78
CA ASN A 57 -9.28 21.56 5.46
C ASN A 57 -10.41 21.95 6.39
N ASP A 58 -10.12 22.84 7.35
CA ASP A 58 -11.10 23.59 8.14
C ASP A 58 -11.97 24.52 7.27
N THR A 59 -12.39 24.08 6.06
CA THR A 59 -13.46 24.72 5.28
C THR A 59 -14.81 24.14 5.70
N LEU A 60 -15.09 24.26 7.00
CA LEU A 60 -16.42 24.29 7.58
C LEU A 60 -16.48 25.58 8.41
N LYS A 61 -16.52 26.72 7.72
CA LYS A 61 -16.94 28.01 8.26
C LYS A 61 -17.93 28.65 7.30
#